data_AF-A0A087U5T2-F1
#
_entry.id   AF-A0A087U5T2-F1
#
_cell.length_a   1.000
_cell.length_b   1.000
_cell.length_c   1.000
_cell.angle_alpha   90.00
_cell.angle_beta   90.00
_cell.angle_gamma   90.00
#
_symmetry.space_group_name_H-M   'P 1'
#
loop_
_entity.id
_entity.type
_entity.pdbx_description
1 polymer ?
#
loop_
_entity_poly.entity_id
_entity_poly.type
_entity_poly.pdbx_seq_one_letter_code
_entity_poly.pdbx_strand_id
1 'polypeptide(L)'
;MARECVYMFSSRMLQGRILVLIALITLITFGVLYNHFESQISELDEARRKLASVVSQIEWKNLPTSQVKALQLLTKEENFDSSDAFDDSIIIYNRVPKTGSTSFMGIAYDLCTRNGFNVLHINTTKNSHVLSLSDQARFVHNVSTWSAKKPGLYHGHIAFLDFSRFGVSKKPIFINIIRKPLDRLVSYYYFLRYGDDFRPYVVRRRQGNKVSFDDCVQKREKDCDPENMWLQVPFFCGHYAECWVPGSEWALLQAKLNLVQHYLLVGVTEELQDFIALLEATLPRFFHGATNYFVEGKKSHLRKTYNKVSPSPETISKIQASRIWQMENEFYDFALQQFHFIRKKTLTIKDGLVSDKGQQFMYEKIRPR
;
A
#
# COMPACT_ATOMS: atom_id res chain seq x y z
N MET A 1 51.44 -52.85 24.59
CA MET A 1 50.34 -51.85 24.70
C MET A 1 49.85 -51.27 23.36
N ALA A 2 50.45 -51.58 22.19
CA ALA A 2 50.02 -51.00 20.91
C ALA A 2 48.90 -51.77 20.16
N ARG A 3 48.58 -53.02 20.53
CA ARG A 3 47.58 -53.84 19.81
C ARG A 3 46.12 -53.65 20.28
N GLU A 4 45.89 -53.21 21.51
CA GLU A 4 44.51 -53.01 22.01
C GLU A 4 43.88 -51.67 21.59
N CYS A 5 44.70 -50.67 21.23
CA CYS A 5 44.20 -49.35 20.83
C CYS A 5 43.58 -49.34 19.41
N VAL A 6 44.00 -50.25 18.52
CA VAL A 6 43.54 -50.31 17.13
C VAL A 6 42.13 -50.92 17.01
N TYR A 7 41.79 -51.90 17.86
CA TYR A 7 40.46 -52.53 17.84
C TYR A 7 39.35 -51.63 18.37
N MET A 8 39.64 -50.79 19.38
CA MET A 8 38.66 -49.83 19.92
C MET A 8 38.32 -48.70 18.93
N PHE A 9 39.28 -48.22 18.14
CA PHE A 9 39.06 -47.16 17.16
C PHE A 9 38.23 -47.62 15.96
N SER A 10 38.39 -48.88 15.52
CA SER A 10 37.63 -49.46 14.41
C SER A 10 36.14 -49.63 14.74
N SER A 11 35.81 -50.10 15.95
CA SER A 11 34.43 -50.30 16.41
C SER A 11 33.64 -48.98 16.53
N ARG A 12 34.27 -47.91 17.07
CA ARG A 12 33.63 -46.58 17.18
C ARG A 12 33.41 -45.90 15.83
N MET A 13 34.32 -46.07 14.86
CA MET A 13 34.11 -45.55 13.50
C MET A 13 32.98 -46.28 12.76
N LEU A 14 32.83 -47.58 12.98
CA LEU A 14 31.75 -48.38 12.38
C LEU A 14 30.38 -47.99 12.96
N GLN A 15 30.28 -47.79 14.29
CA GLN A 15 29.07 -47.29 14.93
C GLN A 15 28.67 -45.88 14.47
N GLY A 16 29.64 -44.97 14.30
CA GLY A 16 29.37 -43.62 13.79
C GLY A 16 28.82 -43.61 12.36
N ARG A 17 29.37 -44.47 11.48
CA ARG A 17 28.88 -44.63 10.09
C ARG A 17 27.47 -45.19 10.02
N ILE A 18 27.14 -46.15 10.89
CA ILE A 18 25.78 -46.72 10.98
C ILE A 18 24.79 -45.65 11.46
N LEU A 19 25.15 -44.83 12.45
CA LEU A 19 24.30 -43.75 12.95
C LEU A 19 24.01 -42.68 11.87
N VAL A 20 25.03 -42.31 11.09
CA VAL A 20 24.86 -41.38 9.96
C VAL A 20 23.97 -41.98 8.87
N LEU A 21 24.11 -43.28 8.58
CA LEU A 21 23.27 -43.96 7.61
C LEU A 21 21.80 -43.99 8.06
N ILE A 22 21.54 -44.28 9.34
CA ILE A 22 20.19 -44.26 9.92
C ILE A 22 19.59 -42.85 9.85
N ALA A 23 20.37 -41.81 10.19
CA ALA A 23 19.92 -40.43 10.13
C ALA A 23 19.60 -39.96 8.69
N LEU A 24 20.37 -40.43 7.70
CA LEU A 24 20.09 -40.15 6.29
C LEU A 24 18.81 -40.84 5.82
N ILE A 25 18.61 -42.10 6.21
CA ILE A 25 17.39 -42.84 5.87
C ILE A 25 16.17 -42.16 6.50
N THR A 26 16.22 -41.74 7.76
CA THR A 26 15.10 -41.05 8.41
C THR A 26 14.78 -39.69 7.79
N LEU A 27 15.79 -38.93 7.35
CA LEU A 27 15.58 -37.67 6.62
C LEU A 27 14.91 -37.90 5.26
N ILE A 28 15.32 -38.96 4.53
CA ILE A 28 14.72 -39.30 3.24
C ILE A 28 13.28 -39.77 3.43
N THR A 29 13.00 -40.64 4.41
CA THR A 29 11.62 -41.08 4.67
C THR A 29 10.72 -39.92 5.12
N PHE A 30 11.23 -39.00 5.94
CA PHE A 30 10.48 -37.80 6.33
C PHE A 30 10.20 -36.88 5.13
N GLY A 31 11.17 -36.69 4.23
CA GLY A 31 10.98 -35.90 3.01
C GLY A 31 9.94 -36.51 2.06
N VAL A 32 9.95 -37.84 1.90
CA VAL A 32 8.94 -38.54 1.08
C VAL A 32 7.55 -38.42 1.71
N LEU A 33 7.43 -38.61 3.02
CA LEU A 33 6.16 -38.44 3.73
C LEU A 33 5.64 -37.00 3.66
N TYR A 34 6.51 -36.01 3.84
CA TYR A 34 6.15 -34.59 3.72
C TYR A 34 5.57 -34.27 2.35
N ASN A 35 6.25 -34.70 1.27
CA ASN A 35 5.79 -34.48 -0.09
C ASN A 35 4.46 -35.22 -0.38
N HIS A 36 4.29 -36.42 0.17
CA HIS A 36 3.03 -37.16 0.04
C HIS A 36 1.87 -36.45 0.74
N PHE A 37 2.08 -35.95 1.96
CA PHE A 37 1.07 -35.19 2.70
C PHE A 37 0.77 -33.84 2.05
N GLU A 38 1.76 -33.10 1.53
CA GLU A 38 1.50 -31.88 0.77
C GLU A 38 0.65 -32.15 -0.48
N SER A 39 0.95 -33.23 -1.22
CA SER A 39 0.17 -33.62 -2.39
C SER A 39 -1.29 -33.93 -2.02
N GLN A 40 -1.51 -34.69 -0.94
CA GLN A 40 -2.86 -35.02 -0.45
C GLN A 40 -3.61 -33.78 0.04
N ILE A 41 -2.94 -32.86 0.72
CA ILE A 41 -3.54 -31.59 1.17
C ILE A 41 -3.93 -30.72 -0.04
N SER A 42 -3.08 -30.66 -1.07
CA SER A 42 -3.35 -29.92 -2.30
C SER A 42 -4.57 -30.47 -3.04
N GLU A 43 -4.70 -31.79 -3.15
CA GLU A 43 -5.88 -32.45 -3.73
C GLU A 43 -7.15 -32.17 -2.92
N LEU A 44 -7.05 -32.21 -1.59
CA LEU A 44 -8.17 -31.93 -0.69
C LEU A 44 -8.63 -30.47 -0.81
N ASP A 45 -7.70 -29.52 -0.93
CA ASP A 45 -8.00 -28.09 -1.13
C ASP A 45 -8.62 -27.81 -2.51
N GLU A 46 -8.23 -28.55 -3.55
CA GLU A 46 -8.89 -28.48 -4.85
C GLU A 46 -10.31 -29.04 -4.80
N ALA A 47 -10.51 -30.19 -4.14
CA ALA A 47 -11.83 -30.79 -3.93
C ALA A 47 -12.76 -29.87 -3.12
N ARG A 48 -12.24 -29.23 -2.07
CA ARG A 48 -12.99 -28.25 -1.27
C ARG A 48 -13.39 -27.02 -2.08
N ARG A 49 -12.52 -26.50 -2.96
CA ARG A 49 -12.83 -25.38 -3.86
C ARG A 49 -13.92 -25.75 -4.86
N LYS A 50 -13.85 -26.95 -5.45
CA LYS A 50 -14.90 -27.48 -6.33
C LYS A 50 -16.23 -27.60 -5.59
N LEU A 51 -16.24 -28.17 -4.38
CA LEU A 51 -17.44 -28.29 -3.56
C LEU A 51 -18.03 -26.92 -3.20
N ALA A 52 -17.21 -25.95 -2.79
CA ALA A 52 -17.66 -24.59 -2.51
C ALA A 52 -18.30 -23.93 -3.74
N SER A 53 -17.73 -24.15 -4.94
CA SER A 53 -18.32 -23.64 -6.19
C SER A 53 -19.68 -24.27 -6.49
N VAL A 54 -19.83 -25.59 -6.29
CA VAL A 54 -21.08 -26.31 -6.53
C VAL A 54 -22.14 -25.92 -5.51
N VAL A 55 -21.77 -25.79 -4.23
CA VAL A 55 -22.65 -25.32 -3.16
C VAL A 55 -23.15 -23.91 -3.47
N SER A 56 -22.27 -22.99 -3.88
CA SER A 56 -22.69 -21.65 -4.27
C SER A 56 -23.67 -21.67 -5.45
N GLN A 57 -23.44 -22.52 -6.46
CA GLN A 57 -24.35 -22.67 -7.60
C GLN A 57 -25.73 -23.23 -7.18
N ILE A 58 -25.76 -24.14 -6.21
CA ILE A 58 -27.00 -24.72 -5.68
C ILE A 58 -27.75 -23.69 -4.83
N GLU A 59 -27.05 -22.91 -3.99
CA GLU A 59 -27.63 -21.79 -3.24
C GLU A 59 -28.23 -20.74 -4.18
N TRP A 60 -27.54 -20.41 -5.28
CA TRP A 60 -28.06 -19.52 -6.33
C TRP A 60 -29.32 -20.06 -7.02
N LYS A 61 -29.41 -21.38 -7.25
CA LYS A 61 -30.59 -22.03 -7.86
C LYS A 61 -31.78 -22.16 -6.90
N ASN A 62 -31.53 -22.20 -5.60
CA ASN A 62 -32.54 -22.40 -4.56
C ASN A 62 -33.04 -21.08 -3.92
N LEU A 63 -32.57 -19.92 -4.39
CA LEU A 63 -33.05 -18.62 -3.90
C LEU A 63 -34.50 -18.37 -4.38
N PRO A 64 -35.42 -17.94 -3.50
CA PRO A 64 -36.79 -17.65 -3.89
C PRO A 64 -36.86 -16.52 -4.93
N THR A 65 -37.70 -16.71 -5.96
CA THR A 65 -37.84 -15.82 -7.13
C THR A 65 -38.09 -14.35 -6.79
N SER A 66 -38.64 -14.06 -5.60
CA SER A 66 -38.82 -12.70 -5.07
C SER A 66 -37.51 -12.01 -4.67
N GLN A 67 -36.54 -12.75 -4.10
CA GLN A 67 -35.20 -12.24 -3.80
C GLN A 67 -34.35 -12.12 -5.05
N VAL A 68 -34.51 -13.03 -6.02
CA VAL A 68 -33.87 -12.92 -7.34
C VAL A 68 -34.35 -11.67 -8.07
N LYS A 69 -35.65 -11.35 -8.02
CA LYS A 69 -36.20 -10.11 -8.59
C LYS A 69 -35.70 -8.86 -7.87
N ALA A 70 -35.56 -8.90 -6.54
CA ALA A 70 -35.01 -7.79 -5.77
C ALA A 70 -33.51 -7.57 -6.04
N LEU A 71 -32.71 -8.64 -6.13
CA LEU A 71 -31.30 -8.56 -6.56
C LEU A 71 -31.17 -8.13 -8.03
N GLN A 72 -32.06 -8.61 -8.91
CA GLN A 72 -32.10 -8.19 -10.32
C GLN A 72 -32.52 -6.73 -10.46
N LEU A 73 -33.38 -6.20 -9.58
CA LEU A 73 -33.73 -4.77 -9.58
C LEU A 73 -32.58 -3.90 -9.02
N LEU A 74 -31.83 -4.40 -8.04
CA LEU A 74 -30.61 -3.75 -7.52
C LEU A 74 -29.43 -3.77 -8.51
N THR A 75 -29.41 -4.71 -9.45
CA THR A 75 -28.38 -4.80 -10.52
C THR A 75 -28.82 -4.18 -11.85
N LYS A 76 -30.06 -3.69 -11.94
CA LYS A 76 -30.67 -3.15 -13.16
C LYS A 76 -30.93 -1.64 -13.08
N GLU A 77 -30.20 -0.93 -12.23
CA GLU A 77 -29.84 0.46 -12.53
C GLU A 77 -28.68 0.40 -13.53
N GLU A 78 -29.02 0.62 -14.80
CA GLU A 78 -28.13 0.93 -15.93
C GLU A 78 -26.69 0.39 -15.86
N ASN A 79 -26.45 -0.79 -16.42
CA ASN A 79 -25.13 -1.14 -16.96
C ASN A 79 -24.78 -0.18 -18.12
N PHE A 80 -24.36 1.04 -17.78
CA PHE A 80 -23.20 1.60 -18.46
C PHE A 80 -22.08 0.61 -18.18
N ASP A 81 -21.47 0.02 -19.21
CA ASP A 81 -20.33 -0.88 -19.04
C ASP A 81 -19.13 -0.05 -18.53
N SER A 82 -19.17 0.30 -17.25
CA SER A 82 -18.19 1.11 -16.54
C SER A 82 -16.85 0.39 -16.40
N SER A 83 -16.79 -0.89 -16.78
CA SER A 83 -15.58 -1.68 -16.83
C SER A 83 -14.67 -1.24 -17.98
N ASP A 84 -15.23 -0.91 -19.15
CA ASP A 84 -14.48 -0.43 -20.33
C ASP A 84 -14.02 1.04 -20.19
N ALA A 85 -14.76 1.86 -19.43
CA ALA A 85 -14.54 3.31 -19.32
C ALA A 85 -13.16 3.70 -18.78
N PHE A 86 -12.42 2.75 -18.19
CA PHE A 86 -11.11 2.98 -17.60
C PHE A 86 -10.00 2.07 -18.17
N ASP A 87 -10.21 1.38 -19.28
CA ASP A 87 -9.22 0.42 -19.79
C ASP A 87 -7.91 1.04 -20.27
N ASP A 88 -7.95 2.29 -20.72
CA ASP A 88 -6.73 3.06 -21.03
C ASP A 88 -6.30 3.97 -19.86
N SER A 89 -6.83 3.77 -18.65
CA SER A 89 -6.53 4.61 -17.50
C SER A 89 -5.29 4.13 -16.74
N ILE A 90 -4.56 5.10 -16.21
CA ILE A 90 -3.36 4.87 -15.42
C ILE A 90 -3.52 5.60 -14.10
N ILE A 91 -3.29 4.89 -13.00
CA ILE A 91 -3.17 5.47 -11.67
C ILE A 91 -1.68 5.53 -11.30
N ILE A 92 -1.22 6.69 -10.82
CA ILE A 92 0.07 6.82 -10.16
C ILE A 92 -0.18 7.08 -8.67
N TYR A 93 0.30 6.13 -7.86
CA TYR A 93 0.40 6.27 -6.42
C TYR A 93 1.86 6.48 -6.01
N ASN A 94 2.30 7.73 -6.03
CA ASN A 94 3.65 8.14 -5.63
C ASN A 94 3.80 8.16 -4.10
N ARG A 95 3.70 6.97 -3.52
CA ARG A 95 3.52 6.68 -2.09
C ARG A 95 4.57 7.32 -1.19
N VAL A 96 4.09 8.10 -0.21
CA VAL A 96 4.91 8.59 0.90
C VAL A 96 5.30 7.41 1.84
N PRO A 97 6.55 7.34 2.34
CA PRO A 97 6.93 6.36 3.34
C PRO A 97 6.14 6.49 4.65
N LYS A 98 5.78 5.34 5.25
CA LYS A 98 5.15 5.22 6.59
C LYS A 98 3.74 5.82 6.75
N THR A 99 2.98 5.87 5.66
CA THR A 99 1.59 6.37 5.60
C THR A 99 0.53 5.28 5.31
N GLY A 100 0.76 4.05 5.77
CA GLY A 100 -0.15 2.93 5.47
C GLY A 100 -0.07 2.37 4.05
N SER A 101 0.87 2.85 3.23
CA SER A 101 1.03 2.48 1.82
C SER A 101 1.19 0.98 1.53
N THR A 102 1.65 0.18 2.49
CA THR A 102 1.74 -1.29 2.30
C THR A 102 0.39 -1.97 2.45
N SER A 103 -0.45 -1.54 3.40
CA SER A 103 -1.83 -2.01 3.52
C SER A 103 -2.62 -1.71 2.26
N PHE A 104 -2.61 -0.45 1.81
CA PHE A 104 -3.34 -0.02 0.61
C PHE A 104 -2.89 -0.81 -0.63
N MET A 105 -1.58 -0.97 -0.83
CA MET A 105 -1.08 -1.75 -1.97
C MET A 105 -1.41 -3.24 -1.87
N GLY A 106 -1.52 -3.81 -0.66
CA GLY A 106 -1.99 -5.18 -0.48
C GLY A 106 -3.35 -5.41 -1.13
N ILE A 107 -4.28 -4.45 -0.98
CA ILE A 107 -5.60 -4.48 -1.62
C ILE A 107 -5.46 -4.44 -3.14
N ALA A 108 -4.68 -3.48 -3.67
CA ALA A 108 -4.51 -3.34 -5.11
C ALA A 108 -3.89 -4.60 -5.76
N TYR A 109 -2.90 -5.24 -5.12
CA TYR A 109 -2.31 -6.48 -5.59
C TYR A 109 -3.29 -7.66 -5.54
N ASP A 110 -4.15 -7.74 -4.53
CA ASP A 110 -5.11 -8.83 -4.41
C ASP A 110 -6.31 -8.63 -5.38
N LEU A 111 -6.68 -7.39 -5.69
CA LEU A 111 -7.77 -7.06 -6.62
C LEU A 111 -7.36 -7.05 -8.10
N CYS A 112 -6.07 -6.89 -8.44
CA CYS A 112 -5.66 -6.64 -9.83
C CYS A 112 -6.04 -7.75 -10.81
N THR A 113 -5.96 -9.01 -10.38
CA THR A 113 -6.37 -10.16 -11.20
C THR A 113 -7.88 -10.21 -11.40
N ARG A 114 -8.66 -9.95 -10.34
CA ARG A 114 -10.12 -10.00 -10.39
C ARG A 114 -10.69 -8.85 -11.21
N ASN A 115 -10.13 -7.66 -11.05
CA ASN A 115 -10.61 -6.43 -11.66
C ASN A 115 -9.90 -6.12 -12.99
N GLY A 116 -9.00 -6.99 -13.47
CA GLY A 116 -8.41 -6.92 -14.81
C GLY A 116 -7.46 -5.74 -15.06
N PHE A 117 -6.60 -5.39 -14.09
CA PHE A 117 -5.60 -4.32 -14.26
C PHE A 117 -4.18 -4.77 -13.84
N ASN A 118 -3.18 -3.98 -14.19
CA ASN A 118 -1.78 -4.25 -13.88
C ASN A 118 -1.31 -3.45 -12.66
N VAL A 119 -0.48 -4.02 -11.79
CA VAL A 119 0.19 -3.29 -10.69
C VAL A 119 1.69 -3.31 -10.89
N LEU A 120 2.32 -2.13 -10.90
CA LEU A 120 3.76 -1.99 -11.18
C LEU A 120 4.44 -1.20 -10.07
N HIS A 121 5.51 -1.76 -9.50
CA HIS A 121 6.33 -1.06 -8.52
C HIS A 121 7.48 -0.32 -9.22
N ILE A 122 7.59 0.98 -8.98
CA ILE A 122 8.67 1.83 -9.45
C ILE A 122 9.80 1.78 -8.41
N ASN A 123 10.92 1.18 -8.79
CA ASN A 123 12.14 1.19 -7.99
C ASN A 123 13.12 2.24 -8.54
N THR A 124 13.71 3.01 -7.63
CA THR A 124 14.68 4.06 -7.96
C THR A 124 16.01 3.75 -7.29
N THR A 125 17.11 4.01 -8.00
CA THR A 125 18.46 3.83 -7.46
C THR A 125 18.61 4.59 -6.13
N LYS A 126 19.12 3.89 -5.10
CA LYS A 126 19.30 4.41 -3.73
C LYS A 126 18.02 4.99 -3.08
N ASN A 127 16.83 4.59 -3.55
CA ASN A 127 15.54 5.16 -3.12
C ASN A 127 15.46 6.70 -3.31
N SER A 128 16.10 7.24 -4.35
CA SER A 128 15.98 8.66 -4.68
C SER A 128 14.53 9.03 -4.99
N HIS A 129 14.03 10.08 -4.35
CA HIS A 129 12.69 10.61 -4.60
C HIS A 129 12.63 11.52 -5.83
N VAL A 130 13.78 11.97 -6.32
CA VAL A 130 13.90 12.85 -7.49
C VAL A 130 14.55 12.10 -8.63
N LEU A 131 13.86 12.08 -9.77
CA LEU A 131 14.37 11.56 -11.03
C LEU A 131 15.17 12.63 -11.79
N SER A 132 16.22 12.22 -12.50
CA SER A 132 16.89 13.09 -13.48
C SER A 132 15.92 13.50 -14.58
N LEU A 133 16.16 14.63 -15.27
CA LEU A 133 15.28 15.08 -16.36
C LEU A 133 15.11 14.00 -17.46
N SER A 134 16.20 13.29 -17.80
CA SER A 134 16.15 12.17 -18.74
C SER A 134 15.33 10.99 -18.22
N ASP A 135 15.42 10.68 -16.92
CA ASP A 135 14.59 9.63 -16.32
C ASP A 135 13.13 10.02 -16.23
N GLN A 136 12.82 11.29 -15.98
CA GLN A 136 11.46 11.81 -16.04
C GLN A 136 10.88 11.61 -17.44
N ALA A 137 11.61 11.98 -18.49
CA ALA A 137 11.17 11.79 -19.88
C ALA A 137 10.95 10.30 -20.22
N ARG A 138 11.89 9.42 -19.83
CA ARG A 138 11.75 7.96 -20.01
C ARG A 138 10.56 7.39 -19.25
N PHE A 139 10.38 7.80 -18.00
CA PHE A 139 9.27 7.33 -17.17
C PHE A 139 7.92 7.76 -17.75
N VAL A 140 7.78 9.02 -18.14
CA VAL A 140 6.56 9.53 -18.77
C VAL A 140 6.29 8.81 -20.08
N HIS A 141 7.30 8.63 -20.93
CA HIS A 141 7.15 7.88 -22.18
C HIS A 141 6.65 6.45 -21.91
N ASN A 142 7.32 5.70 -21.03
CA ASN A 142 6.97 4.31 -20.73
C ASN A 142 5.54 4.20 -20.17
N VAL A 143 5.18 5.06 -19.23
CA VAL A 143 3.84 5.06 -18.63
C VAL A 143 2.78 5.37 -19.70
N SER A 144 3.02 6.38 -20.55
CA SER A 144 2.02 6.81 -21.54
C SER A 144 1.85 5.85 -22.72
N THR A 145 2.93 5.18 -23.18
CA THR A 145 2.91 4.38 -24.43
C THR A 145 2.77 2.88 -24.21
N TRP A 146 2.99 2.36 -22.99
CA TRP A 146 2.94 0.92 -22.72
C TRP A 146 1.50 0.39 -22.62
N SER A 147 0.84 0.26 -23.77
CA SER A 147 -0.56 -0.19 -23.90
C SER A 147 -0.83 -1.53 -23.21
N ALA A 148 0.09 -2.49 -23.31
CA ALA A 148 -0.03 -3.81 -22.68
C ALA A 148 -0.06 -3.78 -21.13
N LYS A 149 0.21 -2.62 -20.52
CA LYS A 149 0.13 -2.41 -19.06
C LYS A 149 -1.01 -1.51 -18.65
N LYS A 150 -1.93 -1.21 -19.56
CA LYS A 150 -3.18 -0.49 -19.29
C LYS A 150 -4.36 -1.48 -19.20
N PRO A 151 -5.29 -1.30 -18.26
CA PRO A 151 -5.24 -0.33 -17.16
C PRO A 151 -4.12 -0.68 -16.17
N GLY A 152 -3.52 0.34 -15.55
CA GLY A 152 -2.30 0.16 -14.74
C GLY A 152 -2.23 1.05 -13.51
N LEU A 153 -1.85 0.49 -12.37
CA LEU A 153 -1.54 1.20 -11.12
C LEU A 153 -0.03 1.11 -10.86
N TYR A 154 0.64 2.25 -11.06
CA TYR A 154 2.06 2.41 -10.79
C TYR A 154 2.25 2.98 -9.38
N HIS A 155 3.12 2.37 -8.57
CA HIS A 155 3.41 2.89 -7.23
C HIS A 155 4.90 2.89 -6.91
N GLY A 156 5.36 3.89 -6.19
CA GLY A 156 6.76 3.99 -5.78
C GLY A 156 7.08 5.25 -5.00
N HIS A 157 8.26 5.30 -4.39
CA HIS A 157 8.71 6.41 -3.57
C HIS A 157 9.34 7.52 -4.41
N ILE A 158 8.54 8.16 -5.26
CA ILE A 158 8.94 9.27 -6.13
C ILE A 158 8.13 10.53 -5.77
N ALA A 159 8.71 11.71 -5.99
CA ALA A 159 7.96 12.95 -5.88
C ALA A 159 7.00 13.14 -7.05
N PHE A 160 6.06 14.07 -6.91
CA PHE A 160 5.13 14.43 -7.95
C PHE A 160 5.86 14.80 -9.24
N LEU A 161 5.44 14.21 -10.35
CA LEU A 161 5.94 14.51 -11.68
C LEU A 161 4.78 15.00 -12.53
N ASP A 162 4.91 16.22 -13.04
CA ASP A 162 3.91 16.77 -13.94
C ASP A 162 4.13 16.24 -15.37
N PHE A 163 3.26 15.32 -15.77
CA PHE A 163 3.25 14.72 -17.11
C PHE A 163 2.94 15.75 -18.20
N SER A 164 2.27 16.86 -17.87
CA SER A 164 1.91 17.89 -18.85
C SER A 164 3.12 18.56 -19.49
N ARG A 165 4.24 18.62 -18.75
CA ARG A 165 5.52 19.17 -19.23
C ARG A 165 6.16 18.36 -20.37
N PHE A 166 5.68 17.14 -20.61
CA PHE A 166 6.23 16.22 -21.61
C PHE A 166 5.29 16.03 -22.81
N GLY A 167 4.23 16.85 -22.94
CA GLY A 167 3.36 16.84 -24.12
C GLY A 167 2.51 15.59 -24.30
N VAL A 168 2.16 14.89 -23.20
CA VAL A 168 1.31 13.70 -23.29
C VAL A 168 -0.16 14.07 -23.54
N SER A 169 -0.84 13.26 -24.35
CA SER A 169 -2.27 13.45 -24.68
C SER A 169 -3.19 13.10 -23.52
N LYS A 170 -2.86 12.04 -22.76
CA LYS A 170 -3.63 11.58 -21.61
C LYS A 170 -2.77 11.58 -20.35
N LYS A 171 -3.21 12.33 -19.34
CA LYS A 171 -2.54 12.40 -18.04
C LYS A 171 -2.95 11.20 -17.16
N PRO A 172 -2.02 10.66 -16.36
CA PRO A 172 -2.38 9.67 -15.36
C PRO A 172 -3.16 10.31 -14.21
N ILE A 173 -3.93 9.49 -13.51
CA ILE A 173 -4.68 9.84 -12.30
C ILE A 173 -3.73 9.73 -11.11
N PHE A 174 -3.45 10.82 -10.43
CA PHE A 174 -2.65 10.79 -9.20
C PHE A 174 -3.53 10.58 -7.97
N ILE A 175 -3.10 9.69 -7.08
CA ILE A 175 -3.68 9.50 -5.75
C ILE A 175 -2.56 9.46 -4.71
N ASN A 176 -2.84 9.78 -3.45
CA ASN A 176 -1.87 9.58 -2.38
C ASN A 176 -2.51 9.38 -1.00
N ILE A 177 -1.69 8.95 -0.04
CA ILE A 177 -2.07 8.86 1.37
C ILE A 177 -0.95 9.51 2.18
N ILE A 178 -1.30 10.50 3.00
CA ILE A 178 -0.40 11.19 3.91
C ILE A 178 -0.70 10.83 5.37
N ARG A 179 0.09 11.37 6.30
CA ARG A 179 -0.05 11.12 7.73
C ARG A 179 0.36 12.36 8.53
N LYS A 180 -0.11 12.47 9.76
CA LYS A 180 0.43 13.45 10.73
C LYS A 180 1.96 13.42 10.72
N PRO A 181 2.65 14.56 10.53
CA PRO A 181 4.09 14.60 10.29
C PRO A 181 4.92 13.96 11.41
N LEU A 182 4.57 14.24 12.66
CA LEU A 182 5.25 13.68 13.83
C LEU A 182 5.05 12.17 13.92
N ASP A 183 3.82 11.68 13.78
CA ASP A 183 3.53 10.24 13.83
C ASP A 183 4.24 9.47 12.72
N ARG A 184 4.37 10.07 11.54
CA ARG A 184 5.14 9.54 10.42
C ARG A 184 6.62 9.44 10.77
N LEU A 185 7.22 10.51 11.29
CA LEU A 185 8.63 10.54 11.69
C LEU A 185 8.91 9.52 12.80
N VAL A 186 8.09 9.48 13.85
CA VAL A 186 8.20 8.51 14.95
C VAL A 186 8.09 7.09 14.43
N SER A 187 7.13 6.81 13.53
CA SER A 187 7.01 5.50 12.91
C SER A 187 8.24 5.13 12.07
N TYR A 188 8.86 6.09 11.38
CA TYR A 188 10.08 5.86 10.63
C TYR A 188 11.30 5.62 11.54
N TYR A 189 11.42 6.40 12.61
CA TYR A 189 12.50 6.32 13.60
C TYR A 189 12.61 4.92 14.22
N TYR A 190 11.48 4.40 14.71
CA TYR A 190 11.43 3.06 15.31
C TYR A 190 11.52 1.94 14.28
N PHE A 191 11.04 2.18 13.05
CA PHE A 191 11.20 1.24 11.95
C PHE A 191 12.67 0.98 11.60
N LEU A 192 13.52 2.01 11.63
CA LEU A 192 14.95 1.84 11.39
C LEU A 192 15.67 1.04 12.49
N ARG A 193 15.10 0.97 13.70
CA ARG A 193 15.68 0.33 14.89
C ARG A 193 15.16 -1.09 15.12
N TYR A 194 13.86 -1.30 14.91
CA TYR A 194 13.17 -2.54 15.24
C TYR A 194 12.59 -3.28 14.03
N GLY A 195 12.53 -2.66 12.85
CA GLY A 195 11.97 -3.28 11.65
C GLY A 195 10.45 -3.27 11.61
N ASP A 196 9.90 -4.22 10.84
CA ASP A 196 8.47 -4.36 10.61
C ASP A 196 8.05 -5.84 10.59
N ASP A 197 6.76 -6.08 10.78
CA ASP A 197 6.15 -7.42 10.79
C ASP A 197 5.96 -8.05 9.41
N PHE A 198 6.17 -7.27 8.34
CA PHE A 198 5.98 -7.72 6.97
C PHE A 198 7.24 -8.39 6.40
N ARG A 199 8.42 -7.91 6.81
CA ARG A 199 9.75 -8.45 6.48
C ARG A 199 10.63 -8.46 7.74
N PRO A 200 10.35 -9.37 8.70
CA PRO A 200 11.00 -9.37 10.01
C PRO A 200 12.49 -9.70 9.95
N TYR A 201 12.91 -10.50 8.96
CA TYR A 201 14.31 -10.94 8.82
C TYR A 201 15.25 -9.89 8.19
N VAL A 202 14.72 -8.76 7.71
CA VAL A 202 15.54 -7.72 7.07
C VAL A 202 16.19 -6.85 8.13
N VAL A 203 17.52 -6.92 8.21
CA VAL A 203 18.31 -6.08 9.10
C VAL A 203 18.20 -4.62 8.68
N ARG A 204 17.82 -3.76 9.62
CA ARG A 204 17.63 -2.33 9.36
C ARG A 204 18.88 -1.53 9.69
N ARG A 205 19.03 -0.39 9.02
CA ARG A 205 20.24 0.46 9.09
C ARG A 205 20.62 0.89 10.52
N ARG A 206 19.65 1.02 11.42
CA ARG A 206 19.87 1.43 12.82
C ARG A 206 19.57 0.31 13.82
N GLN A 207 19.47 -0.94 13.36
CA GLN A 207 19.19 -2.07 14.24
C GLN A 207 20.29 -2.21 15.30
N GLY A 208 19.88 -2.39 16.56
CA GLY A 208 20.76 -2.40 17.73
C GLY A 208 20.82 -1.07 18.48
N ASN A 209 20.48 0.06 17.85
CA ASN A 209 20.27 1.31 18.57
C ASN A 209 18.89 1.29 19.25
N LYS A 210 18.88 1.23 20.59
CA LYS A 210 17.66 1.17 21.41
C LYS A 210 17.29 2.53 22.05
N VAL A 211 17.96 3.62 21.67
CA VAL A 211 17.65 4.97 22.17
C VAL A 211 16.22 5.35 21.81
N SER A 212 15.45 5.81 22.79
CA SER A 212 14.06 6.24 22.58
C SER A 212 14.00 7.51 21.71
N PHE A 213 12.84 7.80 21.13
CA PHE A 213 12.66 9.03 20.37
C PHE A 213 12.84 10.27 21.25
N ASP A 214 12.33 10.24 22.49
CA ASP A 214 12.47 11.31 23.47
C ASP A 214 13.92 11.59 23.83
N ASP A 215 14.70 10.54 24.13
CA ASP A 215 16.14 10.68 24.42
C ASP A 215 16.89 11.24 23.22
N CYS A 216 16.54 10.80 22.01
CA CYS A 216 17.13 11.33 20.78
C CYS A 216 16.88 12.84 20.66
N VAL A 217 15.65 13.29 20.89
CA VAL A 217 15.27 14.71 20.79
C VAL A 217 15.92 15.53 21.90
N GLN A 218 16.06 14.97 23.11
CA GLN A 218 16.77 15.61 24.21
C GLN A 218 18.24 15.81 23.86
N LYS A 219 18.89 14.78 23.29
CA LYS A 219 20.29 14.78 22.87
C LYS A 219 20.56 15.51 21.54
N ARG A 220 19.50 15.95 20.83
CA ARG A 220 19.58 16.61 19.52
C ARG A 220 20.30 15.75 18.47
N GLU A 221 20.02 14.45 18.45
CA GLU A 221 20.61 13.54 17.47
C GLU A 221 19.94 13.67 16.09
N LYS A 222 20.70 13.35 15.03
CA LYS A 222 20.28 13.54 13.63
C LYS A 222 19.03 12.75 13.22
N ASP A 223 18.76 11.60 13.83
CA ASP A 223 17.66 10.70 13.40
C ASP A 223 16.26 11.22 13.80
N CYS A 224 16.18 12.14 14.76
CA CYS A 224 14.94 12.76 15.26
C CYS A 224 14.92 14.28 15.05
N ASP A 225 15.88 14.81 14.28
CA ASP A 225 15.90 16.20 13.88
C ASP A 225 14.59 16.56 13.16
N PRO A 226 13.91 17.67 13.55
CA PRO A 226 12.71 18.14 12.87
C PRO A 226 12.84 18.30 11.36
N GLU A 227 14.03 18.58 10.81
CA GLU A 227 14.25 18.65 9.36
C GLU A 227 13.86 17.35 8.65
N ASN A 228 13.97 16.19 9.31
CA ASN A 228 13.54 14.90 8.75
C ASN A 228 12.01 14.76 8.58
N MET A 229 11.22 15.71 9.12
CA MET A 229 9.79 15.76 8.83
C MET A 229 9.50 16.28 7.44
N TRP A 230 10.38 17.13 6.87
CA TRP A 230 10.25 17.70 5.53
C TRP A 230 10.31 16.62 4.46
N LEU A 231 9.15 16.06 4.13
CA LEU A 231 9.02 14.91 3.24
C LEU A 231 7.70 14.93 2.48
N GLN A 232 6.58 15.20 3.14
CA GLN A 232 5.28 15.17 2.46
C GLN A 232 5.14 16.40 1.57
N VAL A 233 5.55 17.58 2.04
CA VAL A 233 5.60 18.80 1.21
C VAL A 233 6.41 18.58 -0.07
N PRO A 234 7.69 18.14 -0.05
CA PRO A 234 8.45 17.90 -1.28
C PRO A 234 7.85 16.81 -2.18
N PHE A 235 7.24 15.75 -1.61
CA PHE A 235 6.58 14.71 -2.41
C PHE A 235 5.44 15.26 -3.27
N PHE A 236 4.72 16.28 -2.79
CA PHE A 236 3.65 16.93 -3.55
C PHE A 236 4.14 18.13 -4.37
N CYS A 237 5.14 18.87 -3.89
CA CYS A 237 5.77 19.98 -4.62
C CYS A 237 6.46 19.49 -5.90
N GLY A 238 7.15 18.35 -5.84
CA GLY A 238 7.67 17.64 -7.01
C GLY A 238 9.19 17.73 -7.21
N HIS A 239 9.60 17.83 -8.48
CA HIS A 239 11.00 17.70 -8.90
C HIS A 239 11.77 19.04 -8.99
N TYR A 240 11.27 20.11 -8.38
CA TYR A 240 11.93 21.42 -8.37
C TYR A 240 12.94 21.53 -7.22
N ALA A 241 14.06 22.23 -7.44
CA ALA A 241 15.11 22.37 -6.42
C ALA A 241 14.56 22.93 -5.10
N GLU A 242 13.73 23.96 -5.19
CA GLU A 242 13.13 24.65 -4.04
C GLU A 242 12.22 23.74 -3.19
N CYS A 243 11.63 22.69 -3.79
CA CYS A 243 10.85 21.70 -3.05
C CYS A 243 11.66 21.02 -1.94
N TRP A 244 12.96 20.83 -2.18
CA TRP A 244 13.86 20.06 -1.33
C TRP A 244 14.69 20.93 -0.38
N VAL A 245 14.37 22.22 -0.28
CA VAL A 245 14.89 23.14 0.74
C VAL A 245 13.94 23.08 1.94
N PRO A 246 14.37 22.52 3.10
CA PRO A 246 13.50 22.41 4.27
C PRO A 246 12.97 23.77 4.72
N GLY A 247 11.65 23.89 4.89
CA GLY A 247 11.03 25.11 5.38
C GLY A 247 10.77 26.17 4.31
N SER A 248 10.91 25.84 3.02
CA SER A 248 10.56 26.76 1.93
C SER A 248 9.05 27.02 1.86
N GLU A 249 8.65 28.29 1.94
CA GLU A 249 7.25 28.71 1.83
C GLU A 249 6.69 28.49 0.43
N TRP A 250 7.52 28.73 -0.59
CA TRP A 250 7.17 28.46 -1.97
C TRP A 250 6.84 26.97 -2.18
N ALA A 251 7.65 26.08 -1.59
CA ALA A 251 7.42 24.65 -1.70
C ALA A 251 6.10 24.20 -1.06
N LEU A 252 5.75 24.78 0.09
CA LEU A 252 4.47 24.53 0.77
C LEU A 252 3.29 24.98 -0.10
N LEU A 253 3.35 26.19 -0.65
CA LEU A 253 2.30 26.72 -1.54
C LEU A 253 2.16 25.85 -2.79
N GLN A 254 3.28 25.50 -3.44
CA GLN A 254 3.28 24.65 -4.62
C GLN A 254 2.74 23.24 -4.32
N ALA A 255 3.04 22.67 -3.16
CA ALA A 255 2.50 21.38 -2.74
C ALA A 255 0.98 21.41 -2.60
N LYS A 256 0.42 22.47 -1.97
CA LYS A 256 -1.03 22.67 -1.86
C LYS A 256 -1.69 22.85 -3.22
N LEU A 257 -1.09 23.65 -4.11
CA LEU A 257 -1.57 23.83 -5.48
C LEU A 257 -1.60 22.51 -6.25
N ASN A 258 -0.50 21.76 -6.22
CA ASN A 258 -0.43 20.47 -6.91
C ASN A 258 -1.45 19.48 -6.34
N LEU A 259 -1.65 19.45 -5.03
CA LEU A 259 -2.67 18.60 -4.39
C LEU A 259 -4.06 18.86 -4.97
N VAL A 260 -4.47 20.11 -5.10
CA VAL A 260 -5.81 20.46 -5.60
C VAL A 260 -5.92 20.30 -7.12
N GLN A 261 -4.86 20.63 -7.88
CA GLN A 261 -4.92 20.69 -9.33
C GLN A 261 -4.62 19.36 -10.03
N HIS A 262 -3.86 18.46 -9.40
CA HIS A 262 -3.29 17.31 -10.08
C HIS A 262 -3.62 15.96 -9.43
N TYR A 263 -4.01 15.93 -8.15
CA TYR A 263 -4.43 14.69 -7.49
C TYR A 263 -5.94 14.54 -7.54
N LEU A 264 -6.40 13.36 -7.93
CA LEU A 264 -7.81 13.00 -7.85
C LEU A 264 -8.28 12.93 -6.40
N LEU A 265 -7.50 12.26 -5.56
CA LEU A 265 -7.81 12.09 -4.14
C LEU A 265 -6.54 11.91 -3.32
N VAL A 266 -6.47 12.63 -2.20
CA VAL A 266 -5.43 12.45 -1.18
C VAL A 266 -6.12 12.11 0.14
N GLY A 267 -5.85 10.91 0.64
CA GLY A 267 -6.36 10.45 1.93
C GLY A 267 -5.38 10.68 3.07
N VAL A 268 -5.84 10.39 4.28
CA VAL A 268 -5.00 10.33 5.49
C VAL A 268 -4.95 8.92 6.06
N THR A 269 -3.83 8.56 6.67
CA THR A 269 -3.57 7.21 7.19
C THR A 269 -4.60 6.78 8.24
N GLU A 270 -5.05 7.75 9.03
CA GLU A 270 -6.00 7.58 10.13
C GLU A 270 -7.42 7.24 9.65
N GLU A 271 -7.77 7.58 8.41
CA GLU A 271 -9.09 7.39 7.80
C GLU A 271 -9.00 6.57 6.50
N LEU A 272 -8.10 5.57 6.48
CA LEU A 272 -7.82 4.76 5.30
C LEU A 272 -9.05 4.02 4.75
N GLN A 273 -9.98 3.61 5.61
CA GLN A 273 -11.23 2.96 5.19
C GLN A 273 -12.09 3.87 4.33
N ASP A 274 -12.27 5.13 4.74
CA ASP A 274 -13.05 6.12 3.98
C ASP A 274 -12.35 6.45 2.65
N PHE A 275 -11.01 6.48 2.64
CA PHE A 275 -10.24 6.68 1.40
C PHE A 275 -10.47 5.53 0.41
N ILE A 276 -10.48 4.29 0.88
CA ILE A 276 -10.75 3.11 0.04
C ILE A 276 -12.19 3.16 -0.49
N ALA A 277 -13.17 3.48 0.34
CA ALA A 277 -14.57 3.59 -0.08
C ALA A 277 -14.78 4.68 -1.14
N LEU A 278 -14.11 5.83 -1.01
CA LEU A 278 -14.12 6.87 -2.03
C LEU A 278 -13.53 6.40 -3.36
N LEU A 279 -12.42 5.66 -3.32
CA LEU A 279 -11.80 5.12 -4.53
C LEU A 279 -12.66 4.03 -5.18
N GLU A 280 -13.32 3.18 -4.39
CA GLU A 280 -14.26 2.18 -4.91
C GLU A 280 -15.45 2.82 -5.63
N ALA A 281 -16.02 3.88 -5.05
CA ALA A 281 -17.10 4.65 -5.68
C ALA A 281 -16.64 5.39 -6.95
N THR A 282 -15.41 5.92 -6.96
CA THR A 282 -14.93 6.81 -8.03
C THR A 282 -14.25 6.05 -9.18
N LEU A 283 -13.52 4.97 -8.88
CA LEU A 283 -12.70 4.21 -9.83
C LEU A 283 -12.97 2.69 -9.69
N PRO A 284 -14.21 2.25 -9.97
CA PRO A 284 -14.61 0.85 -9.76
C PRO A 284 -13.78 -0.15 -10.57
N ARG A 285 -13.28 0.22 -11.76
CA ARG A 285 -12.36 -0.64 -12.55
C ARG A 285 -11.12 -1.06 -11.78
N PHE A 286 -10.65 -0.26 -10.83
CA PHE A 286 -9.49 -0.59 -10.00
C PHE A 286 -9.90 -1.12 -8.63
N PHE A 287 -10.93 -0.54 -8.00
CA PHE A 287 -11.20 -0.73 -6.57
C PHE A 287 -12.56 -1.35 -6.25
N HIS A 288 -13.29 -1.89 -7.24
CA HIS A 288 -14.50 -2.67 -6.95
C HIS A 288 -14.20 -3.83 -5.99
N GLY A 289 -14.95 -3.90 -4.89
CA GLY A 289 -14.79 -4.86 -3.80
C GLY A 289 -13.71 -4.49 -2.77
N ALA A 290 -13.05 -3.33 -2.88
CA ALA A 290 -11.94 -2.95 -2.01
C ALA A 290 -12.35 -2.69 -0.56
N THR A 291 -13.51 -2.07 -0.32
CA THR A 291 -13.99 -1.75 1.04
C THR A 291 -14.26 -3.02 1.82
N ASN A 292 -15.01 -3.96 1.24
CA ASN A 292 -15.29 -5.25 1.88
C ASN A 292 -13.99 -6.02 2.15
N TYR A 293 -13.07 -6.04 1.18
CA TYR A 293 -11.77 -6.67 1.37
C TYR A 293 -10.97 -6.05 2.51
N PHE A 294 -11.03 -4.73 2.69
CA PHE A 294 -10.33 -4.05 3.78
C PHE A 294 -10.96 -4.32 5.14
N VAL A 295 -12.29 -4.35 5.23
CA VAL A 295 -13.01 -4.58 6.49
C VAL A 295 -12.87 -6.03 6.97
N GLU A 296 -13.03 -7.00 6.06
CA GLU A 296 -13.01 -8.44 6.38
C GLU A 296 -11.59 -9.04 6.35
N GLY A 297 -10.66 -8.38 5.67
CA GLY A 297 -9.33 -8.91 5.39
C GLY A 297 -8.38 -8.88 6.58
N LYS A 298 -7.72 -10.02 6.83
CA LYS A 298 -6.59 -10.13 7.79
C LYS A 298 -5.37 -9.27 7.42
N LYS A 299 -5.33 -8.74 6.18
CA LYS A 299 -4.25 -7.90 5.63
C LYS A 299 -4.56 -6.39 5.69
N SER A 300 -5.56 -5.95 6.45
CA SER A 300 -5.91 -4.53 6.59
C SER A 300 -4.81 -3.67 7.21
N HIS A 301 -3.97 -4.25 8.08
CA HIS A 301 -2.88 -3.54 8.75
C HIS A 301 -1.51 -4.23 8.57
N LEU A 302 -0.94 -4.11 7.37
CA LEU A 302 0.39 -4.64 7.06
C LEU A 302 1.52 -3.67 7.44
N ARG A 303 2.70 -4.23 7.72
CA ARG A 303 3.95 -3.50 7.97
C ARG A 303 3.88 -2.61 9.22
N LYS A 304 3.36 -3.15 10.31
CA LYS A 304 3.41 -2.51 11.62
C LYS A 304 4.85 -2.43 12.10
N THR A 305 5.19 -1.32 12.73
CA THR A 305 6.52 -1.08 13.28
C THR A 305 6.58 -1.67 14.68
N TYR A 306 7.56 -2.53 14.94
CA TYR A 306 7.76 -3.13 16.26
C TYR A 306 8.21 -2.08 17.30
N ASN A 307 7.83 -2.30 18.57
CA ASN A 307 8.28 -1.55 19.74
C ASN A 307 8.21 -0.02 19.58
N LYS A 308 7.15 0.47 18.92
CA LYS A 308 6.90 1.91 18.77
C LYS A 308 6.41 2.48 20.10
N VAL A 309 7.09 3.51 20.61
CA VAL A 309 6.70 4.24 21.83
C VAL A 309 6.19 5.63 21.44
N SER A 310 5.10 6.08 22.05
CA SER A 310 4.58 7.43 21.85
C SER A 310 5.49 8.46 22.52
N PRO A 311 5.82 9.60 21.87
CA PRO A 311 6.63 10.64 22.49
C PRO A 311 5.96 11.29 23.70
N SER A 312 6.77 11.84 24.61
CA SER A 312 6.30 12.60 25.77
C SER A 312 5.70 13.96 25.37
N PRO A 313 4.81 14.54 26.20
CA PRO A 313 4.26 15.88 25.94
C PRO A 313 5.32 16.97 25.76
N GLU A 314 6.44 16.88 26.50
CA GLU A 314 7.56 17.80 26.40
C GLU A 314 8.27 17.68 25.04
N THR A 315 8.52 16.45 24.59
CA THR A 315 9.08 16.17 23.26
C THR A 315 8.15 16.68 22.16
N ILE A 316 6.85 16.42 22.27
CA ILE A 316 5.85 16.90 21.31
C ILE A 316 5.91 18.42 21.22
N SER A 317 5.85 19.12 22.36
CA SER A 317 5.88 20.59 22.42
C SER A 317 7.16 21.15 21.78
N LYS A 318 8.31 20.51 22.04
CA LYS A 318 9.60 20.91 21.46
C LYS A 318 9.64 20.74 19.94
N ILE A 319 9.08 19.65 19.41
CA ILE A 319 8.99 19.43 17.96
C ILE A 319 8.00 20.42 17.32
N GLN A 320 6.86 20.67 17.97
CA GLN A 320 5.81 21.57 17.47
C GLN A 320 6.26 23.04 17.39
N ALA A 321 7.25 23.43 18.21
CA ALA A 321 7.87 24.74 18.11
C ALA A 321 8.70 24.94 16.83
N SER A 322 9.08 23.88 16.11
CA SER A 322 9.88 23.99 14.89
C SER A 322 9.07 24.48 13.68
N ARG A 323 9.68 25.36 12.87
CA ARG A 323 9.06 25.85 11.62
C ARG A 323 8.74 24.70 10.66
N ILE A 324 9.63 23.70 10.57
CA ILE A 324 9.43 22.53 9.72
C ILE A 324 8.16 21.76 10.11
N TRP A 325 7.95 21.52 11.41
CA TRP A 325 6.72 20.87 11.87
C TRP A 325 5.49 21.68 11.50
N GLN A 326 5.50 22.99 11.77
CA GLN A 326 4.36 23.87 11.51
C GLN A 326 3.94 23.81 10.04
N MET A 327 4.90 23.88 9.11
CA MET A 327 4.62 23.86 7.67
C MET A 327 4.15 22.49 7.17
N GLU A 328 4.77 21.40 7.62
CA GLU A 328 4.32 20.04 7.28
C GLU A 328 2.93 19.75 7.89
N ASN A 329 2.65 20.26 9.08
CA ASN A 329 1.35 20.11 9.73
C ASN A 329 0.28 20.96 9.02
N GLU A 330 0.62 22.18 8.61
CA GLU A 330 -0.27 23.02 7.81
C GLU A 330 -0.65 22.36 6.47
N PHE A 331 0.31 21.70 5.81
CA PHE A 331 0.01 20.89 4.62
C PHE A 331 -0.90 19.71 4.92
N TYR A 332 -0.64 19.00 6.02
CA TYR A 332 -1.48 17.87 6.47
C TYR A 332 -2.91 18.32 6.76
N ASP A 333 -3.11 19.40 7.53
CA ASP A 333 -4.43 19.92 7.89
C ASP A 333 -5.20 20.41 6.65
N PHE A 334 -4.50 21.04 5.70
CA PHE A 334 -5.08 21.42 4.41
C PHE A 334 -5.59 20.20 3.62
N ALA A 335 -4.76 19.16 3.51
CA ALA A 335 -5.14 17.93 2.82
C ALA A 335 -6.28 17.19 3.54
N LEU A 336 -6.28 17.16 4.87
CA LEU A 336 -7.33 16.58 5.70
C LEU A 336 -8.68 17.30 5.46
N GLN A 337 -8.67 18.63 5.47
CA GLN A 337 -9.85 19.43 5.20
C GLN A 337 -10.42 19.13 3.80
N GLN A 338 -9.56 19.05 2.79
CA GLN A 338 -9.95 18.70 1.42
C GLN A 338 -10.52 17.28 1.34
N PHE A 339 -9.90 16.32 2.02
CA PHE A 339 -10.35 14.94 2.09
C PHE A 339 -11.75 14.83 2.73
N HIS A 340 -11.95 15.47 3.88
CA HIS A 340 -13.25 15.51 4.56
C HIS A 340 -14.34 16.19 3.73
N PHE A 341 -13.99 17.24 3.01
CA PHE A 341 -14.92 17.90 2.09
C PHE A 341 -15.40 16.94 1.00
N ILE A 342 -14.48 16.23 0.34
CA ILE A 342 -14.80 15.23 -0.71
C ILE A 342 -15.63 14.09 -0.11
N ARG A 343 -15.18 13.51 1.02
CA ARG A 343 -15.90 12.46 1.74
C ARG A 343 -17.35 12.85 2.01
N LYS A 344 -17.58 14.04 2.57
CA LYS A 344 -18.92 14.55 2.88
C LYS A 344 -19.78 14.73 1.63
N LYS A 345 -19.18 15.03 0.48
CA LYS A 345 -19.91 15.23 -0.78
C LYS A 345 -20.26 13.92 -1.46
N THR A 346 -19.35 12.95 -1.47
CA THR A 346 -19.52 11.68 -2.19
C THR A 346 -20.24 10.61 -1.35
N LEU A 347 -19.87 10.43 -0.09
CA LEU A 347 -20.32 9.30 0.71
C LEU A 347 -21.51 9.63 1.61
N THR A 348 -22.33 8.61 1.87
CA THR A 348 -23.41 8.61 2.86
C THR A 348 -23.39 7.33 3.68
N ILE A 349 -23.93 7.38 4.89
CA ILE A 349 -24.08 6.20 5.75
C ILE A 349 -25.50 5.68 5.56
N LYS A 350 -25.64 4.43 5.11
CA LYS A 350 -26.91 3.68 5.04
C LYS A 350 -26.73 2.40 5.84
N ASP A 351 -27.57 2.17 6.85
CA ASP A 351 -27.53 0.97 7.71
C ASP A 351 -26.15 0.70 8.36
N GLY A 352 -25.43 1.77 8.71
CA GLY A 352 -24.08 1.68 9.28
C GLY A 352 -22.96 1.40 8.26
N LEU A 353 -23.30 1.19 6.99
CA LEU A 353 -22.36 0.99 5.89
C LEU A 353 -22.15 2.30 5.11
N VAL A 354 -20.90 2.56 4.78
CA VAL A 354 -20.50 3.70 3.92
C VAL A 354 -20.81 3.33 2.47
N SER A 355 -21.61 4.16 1.80
CA SER A 355 -22.04 3.97 0.41
C SER A 355 -21.96 5.27 -0.38
N ASP A 356 -21.86 5.16 -1.70
CA ASP A 356 -21.94 6.32 -2.60
C ASP A 356 -23.35 6.92 -2.59
N LYS A 357 -23.44 8.24 -2.73
CA LYS A 357 -24.74 8.94 -2.83
C LYS A 357 -25.46 8.70 -4.16
N GLY A 358 -24.77 8.13 -5.15
CA GLY A 358 -25.28 7.94 -6.50
C GLY A 358 -25.27 9.24 -7.30
N GLN A 359 -25.71 9.12 -8.55
CA GLN A 359 -25.74 10.24 -9.48
C GLN A 359 -26.74 11.32 -9.03
N GLN A 360 -26.23 12.53 -8.77
CA GLN A 360 -27.03 13.69 -8.32
C GLN A 360 -27.21 14.75 -9.42
N PHE A 361 -27.01 14.39 -10.68
CA PHE A 361 -27.18 15.28 -11.83
C PHE A 361 -27.84 14.53 -13.00
N MET A 362 -28.54 15.25 -13.88
CA MET A 362 -29.09 14.70 -15.11
C MET A 362 -28.92 15.70 -16.25
N TYR A 363 -28.81 15.21 -17.49
CA TYR A 363 -28.78 16.06 -18.67
C TYR A 363 -30.20 16.32 -19.14
N GLU A 364 -30.62 17.58 -19.15
CA GLU A 364 -31.90 18.00 -19.72
C GLU A 364 -31.69 18.89 -20.95
N LYS A 365 -32.72 19.00 -21.80
CA LYS A 365 -32.75 19.90 -22.97
C LYS A 365 -31.64 19.66 -24.01
N ILE A 366 -31.26 18.41 -24.25
CA ILE A 366 -30.27 18.02 -25.27
C ILE A 366 -30.79 18.40 -26.68
N ARG A 367 -29.98 19.10 -27.46
CA ARG A 367 -30.26 19.59 -28.83
C ARG A 367 -29.01 19.49 -29.72
N PRO A 368 -29.15 19.38 -31.06
CA PRO A 368 -30.40 19.19 -31.80
C PRO A 368 -31.03 17.81 -31.48
N ARG A 369 -32.32 17.67 -31.77
CA ARG A 369 -33.03 16.38 -31.58
C ARG A 369 -32.64 15.38 -32.64
#